data_AF-A0A843UIU7-F1
#
_entry.id   AF-A0A843UIU7-F1
#
_cell.length_a   1.000
_cell.length_b   1.000
_cell.length_c   1.000
_cell.angle_alpha   90.00
_cell.angle_beta   90.00
_cell.angle_gamma   90.00
#
_symmetry.space_group_name_H-M   'P 1'
#
loop_
_entity.id
_entity.type
_entity.pdbx_description
1 polymer ?
#
loop_
_entity_poly.entity_id
_entity_poly.type
_entity_poly.pdbx_seq_one_letter_code
_entity_poly.pdbx_strand_id
1 'polypeptide(L)'
;MQGLLQAMQTQAHTQAALQAQLEAQERADVWWASLLRTRFEDGAIDVAWDAFVRLFRAKFVPEHIQDRMEQEFLSLTQGSMTVLE
;
A
#
# COMPACT_ATOMS: atom_id res chain seq x y z
N MET A 1 -29.50 -22.92 3.01
CA MET A 1 -29.46 -21.44 2.96
C MET A 1 -28.12 -20.83 3.40
N GLN A 2 -27.34 -21.46 4.28
CA GLN A 2 -26.08 -20.89 4.81
C GLN A 2 -24.95 -20.75 3.76
N GLY A 3 -24.83 -21.70 2.81
CA GLY A 3 -23.80 -21.63 1.76
C GLY A 3 -23.99 -20.51 0.73
N LEU A 4 -25.25 -20.13 0.43
CA LEU A 4 -25.56 -19.00 -0.46
C LEU A 4 -25.16 -17.66 0.19
N LEU A 5 -25.39 -17.50 1.49
CA LEU A 5 -24.98 -16.32 2.24
C LEU A 5 -23.45 -16.19 2.30
N GLN A 6 -22.73 -17.30 2.55
CA GLN A 6 -21.27 -17.30 2.50
C GLN A 6 -20.73 -16.95 1.11
N ALA A 7 -21.29 -17.52 0.04
CA ALA A 7 -20.85 -17.20 -1.32
C ALA A 7 -21.01 -15.71 -1.65
N MET A 8 -22.15 -15.11 -1.27
CA MET A 8 -22.40 -13.68 -1.45
C MET A 8 -21.46 -12.81 -0.62
N GLN A 9 -21.16 -13.19 0.62
CA GLN A 9 -20.21 -12.47 1.48
C GLN A 9 -18.79 -12.52 0.90
N THR A 10 -18.32 -13.69 0.50
CA THR A 10 -16.99 -13.85 -0.14
C THR A 10 -16.91 -13.02 -1.42
N GLN A 11 -17.96 -13.01 -2.23
CA GLN A 11 -18.02 -12.19 -3.44
C GLN A 11 -17.96 -10.70 -3.11
N ALA A 12 -18.71 -10.23 -2.11
CA ALA A 12 -18.68 -8.84 -1.67
C ALA A 12 -17.30 -8.43 -1.14
N HIS A 13 -16.64 -9.27 -0.34
CA HIS A 13 -15.27 -9.01 0.12
C HIS A 13 -14.27 -8.96 -1.04
N THR A 14 -14.38 -9.88 -2.00
CA THR A 14 -13.52 -9.91 -3.18
C THR A 14 -13.72 -8.66 -4.03
N GLN A 15 -14.97 -8.24 -4.22
CA GLN A 15 -15.31 -7.02 -4.96
C GLN A 15 -14.76 -5.78 -4.25
N ALA A 16 -14.95 -5.67 -2.94
CA ALA A 16 -14.44 -4.55 -2.15
C ALA A 16 -12.91 -4.47 -2.20
N ALA A 17 -12.21 -5.60 -2.13
CA ALA A 17 -10.76 -5.65 -2.25
C ALA A 17 -10.28 -5.18 -3.63
N LEU A 18 -10.95 -5.59 -4.71
CA LEU A 18 -10.63 -5.13 -6.06
C LEU A 18 -10.85 -3.63 -6.21
N GLN A 19 -11.96 -3.10 -5.69
CA GLN A 19 -12.24 -1.67 -5.69
C GLN A 19 -11.17 -0.89 -4.94
N ALA A 20 -10.84 -1.30 -3.72
CA ALA A 20 -9.80 -0.67 -2.92
C ALA A 20 -8.43 -0.66 -3.63
N GLN A 21 -8.11 -1.73 -4.37
CA GLN A 21 -6.86 -1.79 -5.15
C GLN A 21 -6.85 -0.79 -6.31
N LEU A 22 -7.95 -0.68 -7.06
CA LEU A 22 -8.06 0.30 -8.14
C LEU A 22 -7.97 1.74 -7.62
N GLU A 23 -8.68 2.04 -6.54
CA GLU A 23 -8.64 3.36 -5.89
C GLU A 23 -7.24 3.69 -5.38
N ALA A 24 -6.52 2.72 -4.81
CA ALA A 24 -5.16 2.92 -4.35
C ALA A 24 -4.22 3.26 -5.51
N GLN A 25 -4.35 2.56 -6.64
CA GLN A 25 -3.56 2.83 -7.84
C GLN A 25 -3.87 4.22 -8.40
N GLU A 26 -5.14 4.56 -8.59
CA GLU A 26 -5.55 5.87 -9.10
C GLU A 26 -5.02 7.01 -8.20
N ARG A 27 -5.10 6.85 -6.88
CA ARG A 27 -4.59 7.85 -5.94
C ARG A 27 -3.07 7.99 -6.00
N ALA A 28 -2.34 6.90 -6.21
CA ALA A 28 -0.90 6.93 -6.38
C ALA A 28 -0.50 7.67 -7.68
N ASP A 29 -1.19 7.38 -8.78
CA ASP A 29 -0.95 8.01 -10.08
C ASP A 29 -1.22 9.51 -10.04
N VAL A 30 -2.36 9.92 -9.48
CA VAL A 30 -2.73 11.33 -9.33
C VAL A 30 -1.73 12.07 -8.44
N TRP A 31 -1.32 11.47 -7.33
CA TRP A 31 -0.31 12.05 -6.44
C TRP A 31 1.01 12.27 -7.16
N TRP A 32 1.51 11.26 -7.87
CA TRP A 32 2.80 11.33 -8.53
C TRP A 32 2.80 12.37 -9.67
N ALA A 33 1.76 12.39 -10.50
CA ALA A 33 1.59 13.37 -11.57
C ALA A 33 1.46 14.81 -11.04
N SER A 34 0.81 14.99 -9.88
CA SER A 34 0.72 16.30 -9.21
C SER A 34 2.09 16.74 -8.67
N LEU A 35 2.84 15.82 -8.07
CA LEU A 35 4.15 16.10 -7.50
C LEU A 35 5.18 16.48 -8.59
N LEU A 36 5.20 15.75 -9.71
CA LEU A 36 6.03 16.07 -10.88
C LEU A 36 5.75 17.46 -11.42
N ARG A 37 4.50 17.90 -11.44
CA ARG A 37 4.09 19.21 -11.96
C ARG A 37 4.42 20.36 -11.01
N THR A 38 4.33 20.12 -9.70
CA THR A 38 4.37 21.19 -8.69
C THR A 38 5.74 21.38 -8.05
N ARG A 39 6.52 20.29 -7.95
CA ARG A 39 7.77 20.27 -7.19
C ARG A 39 9.00 20.09 -8.07
N PHE A 40 8.83 19.52 -9.25
CA PHE A 40 9.88 19.39 -10.24
C PHE A 40 9.58 20.37 -11.38
N GLU A 41 10.60 21.04 -11.93
CA GLU A 41 10.45 21.95 -13.08
C GLU A 41 9.71 21.22 -14.21
N ASP A 42 8.82 21.93 -14.91
CA ASP A 42 7.84 21.41 -15.89
C ASP A 42 8.16 20.03 -16.48
N GLY A 43 7.77 18.98 -15.75
CA GLY A 43 7.89 17.60 -16.21
C GLY A 43 9.30 17.00 -16.17
N ALA A 44 10.13 17.34 -15.17
CA ALA A 44 11.44 16.72 -14.98
C ALA A 44 11.35 15.19 -15.17
N ILE A 45 11.96 14.73 -16.26
CA ILE A 45 11.87 13.35 -16.74
C ILE A 45 12.76 12.43 -15.90
N ASP A 46 13.80 13.00 -15.29
CA ASP A 46 14.77 12.30 -14.45
C ASP A 46 14.66 12.75 -12.98
N VAL A 47 13.74 12.12 -12.25
CA VAL A 47 13.77 12.19 -10.78
C VAL A 47 14.71 11.11 -10.26
N ALA A 48 15.75 11.52 -9.52
CA ALA A 48 16.64 10.58 -8.85
C ALA A 48 15.85 9.60 -7.97
N TRP A 49 16.18 8.31 -8.06
CA TRP A 49 15.43 7.25 -7.37
C TRP A 49 15.36 7.46 -5.85
N ASP A 50 16.43 7.94 -5.22
CA ASP A 50 16.44 8.24 -3.78
C ASP A 50 15.42 9.34 -3.41
N ALA A 51 15.26 10.33 -4.30
CA ALA A 51 14.33 11.42 -4.09
C ALA A 51 12.89 10.93 -4.21
N PHE A 52 12.60 10.08 -5.20
CA PHE A 52 11.32 9.39 -5.32
C PHE A 52 11.00 8.59 -4.05
N VAL A 53 11.91 7.68 -3.64
CA VAL A 53 11.69 6.79 -2.48
C VAL A 53 11.43 7.60 -1.21
N ARG A 54 12.18 8.69 -0.99
CA ARG A 54 11.99 9.57 0.17
C ARG A 54 10.60 10.22 0.17
N LEU A 55 10.17 10.77 -0.97
CA LEU A 55 8.86 11.42 -1.11
C LEU A 55 7.71 10.43 -1.01
N PHE A 56 7.86 9.24 -1.60
CA PHE A 56 6.89 8.15 -1.53
C PHE A 56 6.68 7.68 -0.09
N ARG A 57 7.76 7.38 0.64
CA ARG A 57 7.69 6.96 2.04
C ARG A 57 7.03 8.02 2.91
N ALA A 58 7.41 9.29 2.76
CA ALA A 58 6.78 10.38 3.50
C ALA A 58 5.27 10.48 3.28
N LYS A 59 4.77 10.11 2.09
CA LYS A 59 3.34 10.17 1.76
C LYS A 59 2.56 8.93 2.18
N PHE A 60 3.09 7.74 1.92
CA PHE A 60 2.34 6.48 2.02
C PHE A 60 2.78 5.60 3.18
N VAL A 61 3.94 5.86 3.76
CA VAL A 61 4.48 5.11 4.90
C VAL A 61 4.87 6.10 6.01
N PRO A 62 3.88 6.69 6.71
CA PRO A 62 4.16 7.61 7.82
C PRO A 62 5.02 6.96 8.89
N GLU A 63 5.82 7.75 9.62
CA GLU A 63 6.74 7.29 10.67
C GLU A 63 6.05 6.36 11.69
N HIS A 64 4.88 6.75 12.21
CA HIS A 64 4.14 5.91 13.16
C HIS A 64 3.72 4.53 12.62
N ILE A 65 3.57 4.38 11.29
CA ILE A 65 3.31 3.07 10.67
C ILE A 65 4.60 2.26 10.61
N GLN A 66 5.74 2.91 10.34
CA GLN A 66 7.05 2.26 10.37
C GLN A 66 7.37 1.78 11.79
N ASP A 67 7.17 2.65 12.80
CA ASP A 67 7.38 2.30 14.21
C ASP A 67 6.51 1.11 14.61
N ARG A 68 5.23 1.12 14.22
CA ARG A 68 4.32 0.00 14.50
C ARG A 68 4.80 -1.29 13.83
N MET A 69 5.17 -1.24 12.55
CA MET A 69 5.70 -2.39 11.82
C MET A 69 7.00 -2.92 12.43
N GLU A 70 7.86 -2.04 12.91
CA GLU A 70 9.09 -2.42 13.63
C GLU A 70 8.74 -3.15 14.94
N GLN A 71 7.81 -2.64 15.74
CA GLN A 71 7.36 -3.31 16.96
C GLN A 71 6.70 -4.67 16.66
N GLU A 72 5.85 -4.75 15.63
CA GLU A 72 5.25 -6.00 15.16
C GLU A 72 6.33 -7.02 14.75
N PHE A 73 7.36 -6.58 14.03
CA PHE A 73 8.49 -7.42 13.63
C PHE A 73 9.33 -7.88 14.83
N LEU A 74 9.64 -6.99 15.77
CA LEU A 74 10.42 -7.33 16.97
C LEU A 74 9.67 -8.28 17.90
N SER A 75 8.35 -8.16 17.96
CA SER A 75 7.48 -9.05 18.74
C SER A 75 7.07 -10.33 17.98
N LEU A 76 7.53 -10.49 16.72
CA LEU A 76 7.14 -11.61 15.88
C LEU A 76 7.71 -12.92 16.44
N THR A 77 6.81 -13.77 16.94
CA THR A 77 7.13 -15.15 17.31
C THR A 77 6.54 -16.11 16.29
N GLN A 78 7.34 -17.07 15.81
CA GLN A 78 6.90 -18.09 14.85
C GLN A 78 5.66 -18.89 15.33
N GLY A 79 5.50 -19.07 16.65
CA GLY A 79 4.40 -19.82 17.24
C GLY A 79 4.39 -21.27 16.73
N SER A 80 3.25 -21.72 16.19
CA SER A 80 3.06 -23.05 15.60
C SER A 80 3.25 -23.08 14.08
N MET A 81 3.67 -21.97 13.45
CA MET A 81 3.85 -21.90 12.00
C MET A 81 5.14 -22.60 11.59
N THR A 82 5.12 -23.34 10.48
CA THR A 82 6.32 -23.93 9.89
C THR A 82 6.98 -22.91 8.96
N VAL A 83 8.31 -22.80 9.00
CA VAL A 83 9.05 -22.06 7.97
C VAL A 83 9.04 -22.91 6.71
N LEU A 84 8.59 -22.34 5.59
CA LEU A 84 8.81 -22.93 4.27
C LEU A 84 10.29 -22.76 3.94
N GLU A 85 10.99 -23.88 3.70
CA GLU A 85 12.37 -23.90 3.20
C GLU A 85 12.50 -23.30 1.80
#